data_AF-A0AAE1UBG5-F1
#
_entry.id   AF-A0AAE1UBG5-F1
#
_cell.length_a   1.000
_cell.length_b   1.000
_cell.length_c   1.000
_cell.angle_alpha   90.00
_cell.angle_beta   90.00
_cell.angle_gamma   90.00
#
_symmetry.space_group_name_H-M   'P 1'
#
loop_
_entity.id
_entity.type
_entity.pdbx_description
1 polymer ?
#
loop_
_entity_poly.entity_id
_entity_poly.type
_entity_poly.pdbx_seq_one_letter_code
_entity_poly.pdbx_strand_id
1 'polypeptide(L)'
;MTEEKRGVSNGPANTSEMAPQEDGTKVPLTNDECAEVKFTSPNNPPNGDAKVDLGTASEFSGLTKEDLMKYADDPFWVRMRWFLFILFWAGWVAMLVLAIVIIIHAPRCAPKETLEWVQESAMIQYDLKHPVDTDNSGDESPEDLIKMAKDLGVTTVYLEDLISPEDFSEINAMYQKGRVTKVLEAAREAGLHVVTDFVPTTVPDTNNWYMNDTLKTTFFKPGSPELDFTSQDLLNALADILRGTWHGIGVQGYLMASVADPMKEKEMRNASSFLNKTLEDIDGLVVYGEEETKQLLSISFDPTEYKNFLQNQVDEWAYYKYNPKEAESTSRISRDTVQLVTLSLFLVPGTPILDGFDKTYFDENAAFIKSLSEFRGKESVQVGNMTFANTTDDDVIAFARVMKGTPGYAVAVNMNPAAVMVNFTDISGVPKDGDNQLKLTNATLLQNDLGASKMDSVALEPNEGIVVQFVPSF
;
A
#
# COMPACT_ATOMS: atom_id res chain seq x y z
N MET A 1 24.36 26.69 -53.23
CA MET A 1 23.40 27.76 -53.59
C MET A 1 22.67 28.11 -52.29
N THR A 2 23.22 29.07 -51.51
CA THR A 2 22.74 30.48 -51.34
C THR A 2 21.34 30.54 -50.75
N GLU A 3 20.94 31.26 -49.69
CA GLU A 3 21.46 32.27 -48.73
C GLU A 3 20.37 32.32 -47.60
N GLU A 4 20.68 32.19 -46.31
CA GLU A 4 20.73 33.23 -45.26
C GLU A 4 19.58 34.28 -45.13
N LYS A 5 18.92 34.29 -43.95
CA LYS A 5 18.55 35.41 -43.03
C LYS A 5 17.47 34.91 -42.04
N ARG A 6 17.44 35.10 -40.71
CA ARG A 6 18.23 35.79 -39.65
C ARG A 6 17.85 35.14 -38.30
N GLY A 7 18.81 34.75 -37.45
CA GLY A 7 19.09 35.36 -36.13
C GLY A 7 18.42 34.62 -34.94
N VAL A 8 19.04 33.59 -34.31
CA VAL A 8 19.92 33.62 -33.09
C VAL A 8 19.20 34.15 -31.84
N SER A 9 19.26 33.61 -30.61
CA SER A 9 19.66 32.35 -29.95
C SER A 9 19.29 32.50 -28.45
N ASN A 10 18.97 31.36 -27.82
CA ASN A 10 18.65 31.06 -26.41
C ASN A 10 19.23 31.94 -25.26
N GLY A 11 18.36 32.20 -24.27
CA GLY A 11 18.51 32.13 -22.78
C GLY A 11 19.66 32.86 -22.07
N PRO A 12 19.55 33.25 -20.77
CA PRO A 12 18.96 32.43 -19.69
C PRO A 12 18.23 33.17 -18.51
N ALA A 13 17.59 32.35 -17.66
CA ALA A 13 17.38 32.42 -16.20
C ALA A 13 16.70 33.61 -15.47
N ASN A 14 15.78 33.19 -14.57
CA ASN A 14 15.50 33.65 -13.19
C ASN A 14 14.29 34.55 -12.84
N THR A 15 13.55 34.02 -11.85
CA THR A 15 12.90 34.66 -10.68
C THR A 15 11.63 35.51 -10.83
N SER A 16 10.58 35.04 -10.11
CA SER A 16 9.56 35.74 -9.31
C SER A 16 8.99 37.08 -9.80
N GLU A 17 7.68 37.14 -10.05
CA GLU A 17 6.86 38.30 -9.68
C GLU A 17 5.36 37.97 -9.72
N MET A 18 4.66 38.23 -8.62
CA MET A 18 3.19 38.29 -8.55
C MET A 18 2.76 39.73 -8.27
N ALA A 19 1.76 40.14 -9.06
CA ALA A 19 0.76 41.20 -8.88
C ALA A 19 1.05 42.63 -9.41
N PRO A 20 0.06 43.30 -10.06
CA PRO A 20 0.26 44.53 -10.81
C PRO A 20 -0.09 45.83 -10.06
N GLN A 21 0.54 46.92 -10.51
CA GLN A 21 0.33 48.33 -10.16
C GLN A 21 -0.93 48.93 -10.82
N GLU A 22 -1.52 49.94 -10.16
CA GLU A 22 -2.09 51.19 -10.71
C GLU A 22 -2.21 52.19 -9.52
N ASP A 23 -2.10 53.51 -9.61
CA ASP A 23 -1.61 54.46 -10.60
C ASP A 23 -1.41 55.78 -9.82
N GLY A 24 -0.38 56.54 -10.16
CA GLY A 24 -0.03 57.79 -9.49
C GLY A 24 -0.27 58.98 -10.42
N THR A 25 -1.09 59.94 -9.99
CA THR A 25 -1.14 61.25 -10.65
C THR A 25 -0.70 62.36 -9.68
N LYS A 26 0.44 62.96 -9.99
CA LYS A 26 0.94 64.24 -9.46
C LYS A 26 0.47 65.37 -10.37
N VAL A 27 -0.07 66.46 -9.81
CA VAL A 27 -0.11 67.78 -10.46
C VAL A 27 0.18 68.85 -9.38
N PRO A 28 1.01 69.88 -9.67
CA PRO A 28 1.60 70.74 -8.66
C PRO A 28 0.73 71.97 -8.38
N LEU A 29 0.84 72.55 -7.19
CA LEU A 29 0.26 73.87 -6.90
C LEU A 29 1.31 74.77 -6.27
N THR A 30 1.74 75.72 -7.08
CA THR A 30 2.43 76.96 -6.72
C THR A 30 1.59 77.80 -5.76
N ASN A 31 2.30 78.51 -4.88
CA ASN A 31 1.83 79.50 -3.93
C ASN A 31 0.95 80.58 -4.59
N ASP A 32 -0.12 81.01 -3.91
CA ASP A 32 -0.21 82.36 -3.32
C ASP A 32 -1.57 82.61 -2.63
N GLU A 33 -1.51 83.43 -1.58
CA GLU A 33 -2.56 84.28 -0.99
C GLU A 33 -3.64 83.72 -0.03
N CYS A 34 -3.43 84.08 1.24
CA CYS A 34 -4.31 84.72 2.23
C CYS A 34 -5.80 84.31 2.39
N ALA A 35 -6.15 84.07 3.66
CA ALA A 35 -7.46 83.73 4.19
C ALA A 35 -8.58 84.72 3.80
N GLU A 36 -9.73 84.19 3.37
CA GLU A 36 -10.98 84.93 3.28
C GLU A 36 -12.05 84.28 4.17
N VAL A 37 -12.46 85.00 5.21
CA VAL A 37 -13.52 84.59 6.15
C VAL A 37 -14.85 85.13 5.61
N LYS A 38 -15.75 84.25 5.19
CA LYS A 38 -17.05 84.65 4.64
C LYS A 38 -18.16 84.46 5.68
N PHE A 39 -18.60 85.55 6.30
CA PHE A 39 -19.79 85.59 7.14
C PHE A 39 -21.01 85.97 6.28
N THR A 40 -21.98 85.08 6.17
CA THR A 40 -23.29 85.40 5.60
C THR A 40 -24.36 85.29 6.68
N SER A 41 -25.00 86.41 7.00
CA SER A 41 -26.27 86.45 7.73
C SER A 41 -27.25 87.26 6.89
N PRO A 42 -28.43 86.70 6.58
CA PRO A 42 -29.63 87.47 6.86
C PRO A 42 -30.82 86.57 7.29
N ASN A 43 -31.27 86.73 8.54
CA ASN A 43 -32.67 87.00 8.91
C ASN A 43 -32.93 86.58 10.37
N ASN A 44 -33.31 87.59 11.15
CA ASN A 44 -33.51 87.60 12.60
C ASN A 44 -34.69 86.70 13.06
N PRO A 45 -34.46 85.77 14.01
CA PRO A 45 -35.28 85.74 15.22
C PRO A 45 -34.40 85.81 16.49
N PRO A 46 -34.96 86.26 17.62
CA PRO A 46 -34.19 86.73 18.76
C PRO A 46 -33.68 85.55 19.56
N ASN A 47 -32.38 85.33 19.55
CA ASN A 47 -31.53 84.90 20.67
C ASN A 47 -30.18 84.47 20.08
N GLY A 48 -29.10 85.04 20.64
CA GLY A 48 -27.75 84.96 20.11
C GLY A 48 -27.09 83.59 20.24
N ASP A 49 -27.49 82.64 19.41
CA ASP A 49 -26.78 81.38 19.20
C ASP A 49 -26.11 81.40 17.82
N ALA A 50 -24.86 81.87 17.79
CA ALA A 50 -23.98 81.64 16.66
C ALA A 50 -23.61 80.15 16.61
N LYS A 51 -24.23 79.40 15.70
CA LYS A 51 -23.88 78.02 15.40
C LYS A 51 -22.55 78.02 14.65
N VAL A 52 -21.45 77.75 15.36
CA VAL A 52 -20.14 77.48 14.76
C VAL A 52 -20.07 75.98 14.49
N ASP A 53 -20.31 75.57 13.25
CA ASP A 53 -19.93 74.24 12.78
C ASP A 53 -18.40 74.20 12.66
N LEU A 54 -17.73 73.72 13.72
CA LEU A 54 -16.33 73.29 13.65
C LEU A 54 -16.29 72.05 12.77
N GLY A 55 -15.89 72.24 11.51
CA GLY A 55 -15.58 71.15 10.60
C GLY A 55 -14.60 70.17 11.25
N THR A 56 -14.99 68.90 11.22
CA THR A 56 -14.15 67.70 11.18
C THR A 56 -12.81 67.80 11.91
N ALA A 57 -12.76 67.23 13.11
CA ALA A 57 -11.51 66.85 13.75
C ALA A 57 -10.65 66.10 12.74
N SER A 58 -9.46 66.63 12.44
CA SER A 58 -8.46 65.93 11.65
C SER A 58 -8.14 64.61 12.34
N GLU A 59 -8.52 63.50 11.73
CA GLU A 59 -7.99 62.18 12.05
C GLU A 59 -6.46 62.27 12.05
N PHE A 60 -5.82 61.65 13.04
CA PHE A 60 -4.38 61.61 13.23
C PHE A 60 -3.70 60.91 12.05
N SER A 61 -3.49 61.65 10.96
CA SER A 61 -2.67 61.25 9.83
C SER A 61 -1.22 61.28 10.29
N GLY A 62 -0.48 60.18 10.11
CA GLY A 62 0.89 60.03 10.62
C GLY A 62 1.82 61.20 10.27
N LEU A 63 2.90 61.36 11.05
CA LEU A 63 3.89 62.42 10.83
C LEU A 63 4.35 62.46 9.36
N THR A 64 4.40 63.66 8.80
CA THR A 64 5.02 63.93 7.50
C THR A 64 6.52 63.61 7.55
N LYS A 65 7.11 63.31 6.39
CA LYS A 65 8.51 62.86 6.28
C LYS A 65 9.49 63.84 6.94
N GLU A 66 9.24 65.15 6.83
CA GLU A 66 10.11 66.17 7.39
C GLU A 66 10.09 66.19 8.93
N ASP A 67 8.92 66.01 9.53
CA ASP A 67 8.76 66.00 10.99
C ASP A 67 9.26 64.69 11.61
N LEU A 68 9.14 63.57 10.89
CA LEU A 68 9.69 62.27 11.32
C LEU A 68 11.22 62.25 11.30
N MET A 69 11.86 62.81 10.26
CA MET A 69 13.33 62.83 10.13
C MET A 69 14.01 63.65 11.22
N LYS A 70 13.30 64.61 11.85
CA LYS A 70 13.81 65.39 12.98
C LYS A 70 14.01 64.57 14.26
N TYR A 71 13.18 63.54 14.47
CA TYR A 71 13.23 62.65 15.64
C TYR A 71 13.80 61.26 15.32
N ALA A 72 13.99 60.93 14.03
CA ALA A 72 14.51 59.64 13.58
C ALA A 72 15.97 59.39 14.02
N ASP A 73 16.78 60.45 14.14
CA ASP A 73 18.20 60.38 14.51
C ASP A 73 18.46 60.58 16.01
N ASP A 74 17.41 60.60 16.84
CA ASP A 74 17.57 60.72 18.29
C ASP A 74 18.41 59.55 18.84
N PRO A 75 19.42 59.80 19.71
CA PRO A 75 20.31 58.77 20.24
C PRO A 75 19.61 57.59 20.90
N PHE A 76 18.41 57.81 21.47
CA PHE A 76 17.57 56.76 22.04
C PHE A 76 16.97 55.83 20.96
N TRP A 77 16.34 56.40 19.92
CA TRP A 77 15.70 55.64 18.84
C TRP A 77 16.72 54.89 17.98
N VAL A 78 17.89 55.48 17.74
CA VAL A 78 19.01 54.81 17.06
C VAL A 78 19.49 53.61 17.88
N ARG A 79 19.69 53.76 19.19
CA ARG A 79 20.09 52.65 20.08
C ARG A 79 19.02 51.56 20.15
N MET A 80 17.74 51.93 20.22
CA MET A 80 16.63 50.98 20.23
C MET A 80 16.51 50.21 18.91
N ARG A 81 16.69 50.87 17.76
CA ARG A 81 16.73 50.21 16.45
C ARG A 81 17.89 49.21 16.37
N TRP A 82 19.09 49.60 16.79
CA TRP A 82 20.24 48.69 16.84
C TRP A 82 20.02 47.53 17.81
N PHE A 83 19.42 47.78 18.98
CA PHE A 83 19.07 46.73 19.93
C PHE A 83 18.06 45.73 19.34
N LEU A 84 16.97 46.22 18.74
CA LEU A 84 15.96 45.37 18.08
C LEU A 84 16.55 44.61 16.89
N PHE A 85 17.45 45.24 16.13
CA PHE A 85 18.15 44.58 15.03
C PHE A 85 19.06 43.46 15.52
N ILE A 86 19.85 43.69 16.56
CA ILE A 86 20.70 42.66 17.18
C ILE A 86 19.84 41.54 17.78
N LEU A 87 18.75 41.87 18.48
CA LEU A 87 17.82 40.89 19.05
C LEU A 87 17.16 40.05 17.96
N PHE A 88 16.75 40.67 16.85
CA PHE A 88 16.21 39.96 15.69
C PHE A 88 17.22 38.94 15.14
N TRP A 89 18.46 39.36 14.89
CA TRP A 89 19.50 38.45 14.41
C TRP A 89 19.86 37.35 15.43
N ALA A 90 19.91 37.68 16.71
CA ALA A 90 20.13 36.69 17.77
C ALA A 90 18.99 35.66 17.84
N GLY A 91 17.73 36.10 17.76
CA GLY A 91 16.57 35.23 17.69
C GLY A 91 16.54 34.38 16.43
N TRP A 92 16.91 34.95 15.29
CA TRP A 92 17.05 34.24 14.02
C TRP A 92 18.11 33.14 14.11
N VAL A 93 19.30 33.44 14.64
CA VAL A 93 20.35 32.44 14.86
C VAL A 93 19.90 31.37 15.86
N ALA A 94 19.23 31.76 16.95
CA ALA A 94 18.71 30.81 17.94
C ALA A 94 17.68 29.85 17.34
N MET A 95 16.77 30.36 16.50
CA MET A 95 15.78 29.54 15.79
C MET A 95 16.47 28.58 14.81
N LEU A 96 17.51 29.03 14.11
CA LEU A 96 18.30 28.20 13.20
C LEU A 96 19.03 27.08 13.95
N VAL A 97 19.66 27.38 15.08
CA VAL A 97 20.33 26.39 15.93
C VAL A 97 19.33 25.37 16.46
N LEU A 98 18.17 25.82 16.96
CA LEU A 98 17.12 24.93 17.46
C LEU A 98 16.62 23.98 16.36
N ALA A 99 16.40 24.48 15.14
CA ALA A 99 15.99 23.66 14.01
C ALA A 99 17.04 22.57 13.68
N ILE A 100 18.33 22.93 13.67
CA ILE A 100 19.42 21.96 13.45
C ILE A 100 19.46 20.92 14.57
N VAL A 101 19.31 21.34 15.84
CA VAL A 101 19.30 20.42 16.99
C VAL A 101 18.15 19.41 16.88
N ILE A 102 16.96 19.85 16.51
CA ILE A 102 15.81 18.95 16.30
C ILE A 102 16.13 17.92 15.20
N ILE A 103 16.72 18.34 14.08
CA ILE A 103 17.08 17.42 12.99
C ILE A 103 18.13 16.39 13.43
N ILE A 104 19.13 16.79 14.22
CA ILE A 104 20.18 15.89 14.71
C ILE A 104 19.64 14.90 15.75
N HIS A 105 18.73 15.35 16.62
CA HIS A 105 18.15 14.50 17.67
C HIS A 105 16.95 13.68 17.18
N ALA A 106 16.32 14.06 16.07
CA ALA A 106 15.30 13.25 15.44
C ALA A 106 15.94 11.91 15.02
N PRO A 107 15.48 10.76 15.57
CA PRO A 107 15.98 9.48 15.14
C PRO A 107 15.70 9.32 13.64
N ARG A 108 16.66 8.75 12.91
CA ARG A 108 16.43 8.38 11.51
C ARG A 108 15.24 7.42 11.48
N CYS A 109 14.25 7.69 10.63
CA CYS A 109 13.23 6.71 10.31
C CYS A 109 13.94 5.43 9.87
N ALA A 110 13.53 4.28 10.41
CA ALA A 110 14.01 3.01 9.87
C ALA A 110 13.64 3.01 8.38
N PRO A 111 14.57 2.68 7.47
CA PRO A 111 14.24 2.53 6.07
C PRO A 111 13.11 1.50 5.98
N LYS A 112 12.03 1.85 5.27
CA LYS A 112 10.93 0.91 5.03
C LYS A 112 11.55 -0.33 4.38
N GLU A 113 11.28 -1.51 4.96
CA GLU A 113 11.61 -2.76 4.30
C GLU A 113 10.87 -2.77 2.96
N THR A 114 11.62 -2.85 1.85
CA THR A 114 11.05 -2.86 0.51
C THR A 114 10.53 -4.27 0.27
N LEU A 115 9.22 -4.45 0.46
CA LEU A 115 8.55 -5.65 -0.02
C LEU A 115 8.61 -5.69 -1.54
N GLU A 116 8.73 -6.90 -2.07
CA GLU A 116 8.54 -7.11 -3.50
C GLU A 116 7.05 -6.89 -3.85
N TRP A 117 6.75 -6.46 -5.08
CA TRP A 117 5.36 -6.20 -5.51
C TRP A 117 4.44 -7.44 -5.34
N VAL A 118 5.02 -8.64 -5.41
CA VAL A 118 4.35 -9.94 -5.18
C VAL A 118 3.88 -10.12 -3.72
N GLN A 119 4.49 -9.39 -2.78
CA GLN A 119 4.24 -9.49 -1.34
C GLN A 119 3.24 -8.44 -0.84
N GLU A 120 3.14 -7.31 -1.54
CA GLU A 120 2.35 -6.16 -1.08
C GLU A 120 0.83 -6.40 -1.07
N SER A 121 0.31 -7.12 -2.07
CA SER A 121 -1.13 -7.38 -2.26
C SER A 121 -1.44 -8.88 -2.13
N ALA A 122 -2.69 -9.20 -1.80
CA ALA A 122 -3.24 -10.53 -2.05
C ALA A 122 -3.26 -10.83 -3.56
N MET A 123 -3.23 -12.10 -3.91
CA MET A 123 -3.42 -12.56 -5.29
C MET A 123 -4.79 -13.19 -5.47
N ILE A 124 -5.36 -13.01 -6.65
CA ILE A 124 -6.60 -13.70 -7.04
C ILE A 124 -6.32 -14.63 -8.20
N GLN A 125 -6.86 -15.84 -8.14
CA GLN A 125 -6.86 -16.74 -9.28
C GLN A 125 -7.91 -16.28 -10.29
N TYR A 126 -7.51 -16.15 -11.55
CA TYR A 126 -8.42 -15.95 -12.65
C TYR A 126 -8.51 -17.22 -13.50
N ASP A 127 -9.66 -17.89 -13.48
CA ASP A 127 -9.88 -19.11 -14.27
C ASP A 127 -10.08 -18.77 -15.75
N LEU A 128 -9.11 -19.13 -16.58
CA LEU A 128 -9.16 -18.98 -18.03
C LEU A 128 -10.08 -20.01 -18.73
N LYS A 129 -10.43 -21.12 -18.06
CA LYS A 129 -11.39 -22.13 -18.56
C LYS A 129 -12.82 -21.68 -18.37
N HIS A 130 -13.16 -21.20 -17.17
CA HIS A 130 -14.47 -20.68 -16.83
C HIS A 130 -14.36 -19.25 -16.28
N PRO A 131 -14.12 -18.25 -17.15
CA PRO A 131 -14.05 -16.85 -16.75
C PRO A 131 -15.33 -16.42 -16.04
N VAL A 132 -15.17 -15.55 -15.05
CA VAL A 132 -16.30 -14.94 -14.36
C VAL A 132 -16.77 -13.72 -15.15
N ASP A 133 -18.00 -13.78 -15.67
CA ASP A 133 -18.71 -12.60 -16.18
C ASP A 133 -19.06 -11.69 -14.98
N THR A 134 -18.28 -10.61 -14.83
CA THR A 134 -18.42 -9.68 -13.71
C THR A 134 -19.44 -8.59 -13.99
N ASP A 135 -19.77 -8.30 -15.25
CA ASP A 135 -20.65 -7.21 -15.65
C ASP A 135 -22.08 -7.65 -16.00
N ASN A 136 -22.34 -8.96 -15.99
CA ASN A 136 -23.59 -9.59 -16.40
C ASN A 136 -23.96 -9.28 -17.86
N SER A 137 -22.97 -9.00 -18.71
CA SER A 137 -23.19 -8.77 -20.13
C SER A 137 -23.64 -10.04 -20.85
N GLY A 138 -23.35 -11.23 -20.29
CA GLY A 138 -23.59 -12.52 -20.91
C GLY A 138 -22.50 -12.93 -21.91
N ASP A 139 -21.44 -12.13 -22.05
CA ASP A 139 -20.26 -12.41 -22.87
C ASP A 139 -19.01 -12.37 -21.97
N GLU A 140 -18.09 -13.32 -22.13
CA GLU A 140 -16.82 -13.34 -21.39
C GLU A 140 -15.83 -12.35 -22.03
N SER A 141 -15.39 -11.32 -21.30
CA SER A 141 -14.48 -10.30 -21.81
C SER A 141 -13.20 -10.19 -20.97
N PRO A 142 -12.02 -9.90 -21.56
CA PRO A 142 -10.79 -9.64 -20.81
C PRO A 142 -10.92 -8.54 -19.74
N GLU A 143 -11.85 -7.61 -19.94
CA GLU A 143 -12.18 -6.52 -19.03
C GLU A 143 -12.79 -7.00 -17.70
N ASP A 144 -13.38 -8.21 -17.68
CA ASP A 144 -13.91 -8.83 -16.46
C ASP A 144 -12.80 -9.02 -15.41
N LEU A 145 -11.59 -9.37 -15.85
CA LEU A 145 -10.45 -9.49 -14.96
C LEU A 145 -10.14 -8.15 -14.28
N ILE A 146 -10.13 -7.06 -15.04
CA ILE A 146 -9.81 -5.72 -14.54
C ILE A 146 -10.85 -5.29 -13.50
N LYS A 147 -12.13 -5.55 -13.80
CA LYS A 147 -13.21 -5.25 -12.88
C LYS A 147 -13.12 -6.11 -11.62
N MET A 148 -12.88 -7.42 -11.75
CA MET A 148 -12.69 -8.32 -10.62
C MET A 148 -11.55 -7.84 -9.71
N ALA A 149 -10.37 -7.55 -10.28
CA ALA A 149 -9.22 -7.08 -9.52
C ALA A 149 -9.52 -5.77 -8.76
N LYS A 150 -10.20 -4.83 -9.42
CA LYS A 150 -10.61 -3.56 -8.82
C LYS A 150 -11.65 -3.73 -7.71
N ASP A 151 -12.64 -4.58 -7.92
CA ASP A 151 -13.72 -4.81 -6.96
C ASP A 151 -13.24 -5.62 -5.75
N LEU A 152 -12.18 -6.42 -5.88
CA LEU A 152 -11.50 -7.13 -4.79
C LEU A 152 -10.36 -6.32 -4.17
N GLY A 153 -9.99 -5.18 -4.74
CA GLY A 153 -8.92 -4.32 -4.25
C GLY A 153 -7.52 -4.94 -4.35
N VAL A 154 -7.28 -5.76 -5.37
CA VAL A 154 -6.00 -6.46 -5.58
C VAL A 154 -5.27 -5.95 -6.82
N THR A 155 -3.94 -6.01 -6.80
CA THR A 155 -3.08 -5.59 -7.92
C THR A 155 -2.46 -6.77 -8.66
N THR A 156 -2.53 -7.98 -8.08
CA THR A 156 -1.84 -9.17 -8.58
C THR A 156 -2.84 -10.27 -8.92
N VAL A 157 -2.68 -10.83 -10.12
CA VAL A 157 -3.52 -11.88 -10.69
C VAL A 157 -2.67 -13.13 -10.89
N TYR A 158 -3.19 -14.26 -10.41
CA TYR A 158 -2.60 -15.58 -10.57
C TYR A 158 -3.34 -16.35 -11.67
N LEU A 159 -2.58 -16.89 -12.61
CA LEU A 159 -3.05 -17.76 -13.69
C LEU A 159 -2.46 -19.15 -13.47
N GLU A 160 -3.32 -20.10 -13.10
CA GLU A 160 -2.92 -21.48 -12.85
C GLU A 160 -2.48 -22.20 -14.14
N ASP A 161 -1.47 -23.06 -14.03
CA ASP A 161 -1.03 -24.01 -15.07
C ASP A 161 -0.82 -23.39 -16.47
N LEU A 162 -0.39 -22.13 -16.53
CA LEU A 162 -0.28 -21.39 -17.80
C LEU A 162 0.82 -21.96 -18.71
N ILE A 163 1.94 -22.36 -18.11
CA ILE A 163 3.11 -22.94 -18.77
C ILE A 163 2.84 -24.41 -19.09
N SER A 164 3.04 -24.84 -20.34
CA SER A 164 2.81 -26.23 -20.72
C SER A 164 3.87 -27.16 -20.08
N PRO A 165 3.47 -28.27 -19.43
CA PRO A 165 4.42 -29.24 -18.89
C PRO A 165 5.15 -30.03 -19.99
N GLU A 166 4.67 -29.99 -21.24
CA GLU A 166 5.33 -30.64 -22.39
C GLU A 166 6.38 -29.74 -23.06
N ASP A 167 6.13 -28.41 -23.09
CA ASP A 167 7.04 -27.42 -23.63
C ASP A 167 6.93 -26.10 -22.86
N PHE A 168 7.95 -25.76 -22.09
CA PHE A 168 7.96 -24.59 -21.23
C PHE A 168 7.95 -23.25 -21.99
N SER A 169 8.14 -23.26 -23.31
CA SER A 169 8.04 -22.06 -24.14
C SER A 169 6.63 -21.82 -24.67
N GLU A 170 5.69 -22.73 -24.41
CA GLU A 170 4.35 -22.71 -24.98
C GLU A 170 3.28 -22.62 -23.90
N ILE A 171 2.16 -21.97 -24.27
CA ILE A 171 0.95 -21.94 -23.45
C ILE A 171 0.39 -23.36 -23.37
N ASN A 172 -0.02 -23.77 -22.16
CA ASN A 172 -0.64 -25.05 -21.89
C ASN A 172 -1.83 -25.32 -22.85
N ALA A 173 -1.85 -26.51 -23.44
CA ALA A 173 -2.85 -26.90 -24.43
C ALA A 173 -4.28 -26.91 -23.90
N MET A 174 -4.47 -26.90 -22.57
CA MET A 174 -5.80 -26.76 -21.97
C MET A 174 -6.41 -25.36 -22.14
N TYR A 175 -5.61 -24.37 -22.53
CA TYR A 175 -6.06 -23.01 -22.78
C TYR A 175 -6.07 -22.65 -24.26
N GLN A 176 -7.03 -21.81 -24.64
CA GLN A 176 -7.05 -21.22 -25.98
C GLN A 176 -6.04 -20.05 -26.03
N LYS A 177 -4.97 -20.18 -26.82
CA LYS A 177 -3.90 -19.16 -26.93
C LYS A 177 -4.43 -17.74 -27.22
N GLY A 178 -5.43 -17.63 -28.10
CA GLY A 178 -6.05 -16.33 -28.44
C GLY A 178 -6.82 -15.68 -27.29
N ARG A 179 -7.29 -16.46 -26.31
CA ARG A 179 -7.94 -15.95 -25.09
C ARG A 179 -6.88 -15.48 -24.10
N VAL A 180 -5.89 -16.32 -23.83
CA VAL A 180 -4.78 -16.02 -22.91
C VAL A 180 -4.09 -14.70 -23.28
N THR A 181 -3.73 -14.55 -24.54
CA THR A 181 -3.05 -13.34 -25.03
C THR A 181 -3.86 -12.06 -24.81
N LYS A 182 -5.18 -12.09 -25.02
CA LYS A 182 -6.05 -10.94 -24.74
C LYS A 182 -6.15 -10.61 -23.26
N VAL A 183 -6.24 -11.64 -22.39
CA VAL A 183 -6.30 -11.46 -20.93
C VAL A 183 -5.00 -10.86 -20.41
N LEU A 184 -3.85 -11.37 -20.87
CA LEU A 184 -2.54 -10.84 -20.50
C LEU A 184 -2.34 -9.39 -20.98
N GLU A 185 -2.80 -9.08 -22.19
CA GLU A 185 -2.76 -7.71 -22.73
C GLU A 185 -3.63 -6.76 -21.90
N ALA A 186 -4.87 -7.17 -21.56
CA ALA A 186 -5.77 -6.40 -20.71
C ALA A 186 -5.19 -6.17 -19.30
N ALA A 187 -4.58 -7.20 -18.69
CA ALA A 187 -3.90 -7.09 -17.40
C ALA A 187 -2.76 -6.08 -17.46
N ARG A 188 -1.91 -6.16 -18.51
CA ARG A 188 -0.79 -5.24 -18.73
C ARG A 188 -1.27 -3.79 -18.91
N GLU A 189 -2.32 -3.56 -19.70
CA GLU A 189 -2.89 -2.22 -19.90
C GLU A 189 -3.50 -1.63 -18.62
N ALA A 190 -4.05 -2.48 -17.76
CA ALA A 190 -4.58 -2.08 -16.45
C ALA A 190 -3.49 -1.89 -15.37
N GLY A 191 -2.23 -2.23 -15.67
CA GLY A 191 -1.14 -2.21 -14.69
C GLY A 191 -1.26 -3.29 -13.61
N LEU A 192 -1.96 -4.38 -13.91
CA LEU A 192 -2.02 -5.56 -13.03
C LEU A 192 -0.78 -6.41 -13.22
N HIS A 193 -0.27 -6.94 -12.11
CA HIS A 193 0.83 -7.89 -12.16
C HIS A 193 0.30 -9.31 -12.40
N VAL A 194 0.93 -10.03 -13.32
CA VAL A 194 0.54 -11.41 -13.64
C VAL A 194 1.56 -12.39 -13.11
N VAL A 195 1.07 -13.37 -12.37
CA VAL A 195 1.83 -14.46 -11.75
C VAL A 195 1.28 -15.80 -12.27
N THR A 196 2.15 -16.77 -12.50
CA THR A 196 1.78 -18.16 -12.86
C THR A 196 2.57 -19.16 -12.04
N ASP A 197 2.19 -20.43 -12.07
CA ASP A 197 3.04 -21.51 -11.55
C ASP A 197 4.38 -21.56 -12.28
N PHE A 198 5.42 -21.88 -11.53
CA PHE A 198 6.72 -22.21 -12.08
C PHE A 198 6.69 -23.60 -12.73
N VAL A 199 7.72 -23.92 -13.52
CA VAL A 199 7.80 -25.23 -14.19
C VAL A 199 7.77 -26.36 -13.15
N PRO A 200 7.07 -27.47 -13.45
CA PRO A 200 6.96 -28.59 -12.54
C PRO A 200 8.33 -29.24 -12.28
N THR A 201 8.55 -29.73 -11.06
CA THR A 201 9.80 -30.41 -10.70
C THR A 201 10.01 -31.72 -11.45
N THR A 202 8.91 -32.40 -11.78
CA THR A 202 8.89 -33.64 -12.56
C THR A 202 8.08 -33.43 -13.82
N VAL A 203 8.64 -33.79 -14.97
CA VAL A 203 8.00 -33.61 -16.27
C VAL A 203 7.40 -34.91 -16.80
N PRO A 204 6.38 -34.85 -17.68
CA PRO A 204 5.92 -36.03 -18.40
C PRO A 204 6.98 -36.54 -19.38
N ASP A 205 6.93 -37.85 -19.70
CA ASP A 205 7.86 -38.47 -20.67
C ASP A 205 7.74 -37.88 -22.09
N THR A 206 6.62 -37.19 -22.38
CA THR A 206 6.36 -36.46 -23.64
C THR A 206 7.02 -35.09 -23.70
N ASN A 207 7.65 -34.62 -22.62
CA ASN A 207 8.29 -33.32 -22.58
C ASN A 207 9.45 -33.20 -23.57
N ASN A 208 9.51 -32.09 -24.31
CA ASN A 208 10.48 -31.85 -25.37
C ASN A 208 11.93 -31.92 -24.90
N TRP A 209 12.22 -31.47 -23.68
CA TRP A 209 13.57 -31.54 -23.11
C TRP A 209 13.92 -32.95 -22.66
N TYR A 210 12.95 -33.69 -22.12
CA TYR A 210 13.17 -35.07 -21.67
C TYR A 210 13.33 -36.07 -22.83
N MET A 211 12.65 -35.81 -23.96
CA MET A 211 12.79 -36.62 -25.18
C MET A 211 14.11 -36.39 -25.92
N ASN A 212 14.79 -35.26 -25.67
CA ASN A 212 16.06 -34.93 -26.30
C ASN A 212 17.23 -35.50 -25.48
N ASP A 213 17.94 -36.50 -26.01
CA ASP A 213 19.04 -37.18 -25.31
C ASP A 213 20.11 -36.22 -24.75
N THR A 214 20.42 -35.12 -25.44
CA THR A 214 21.45 -34.18 -24.99
C THR A 214 20.95 -33.38 -23.78
N LEU A 215 19.76 -32.79 -23.90
CA LEU A 215 19.14 -32.01 -22.82
C LEU A 215 18.80 -32.89 -21.63
N LYS A 216 18.37 -34.13 -21.88
CA LYS A 216 18.10 -35.15 -20.85
C LYS A 216 19.29 -35.35 -19.91
N THR A 217 20.51 -35.43 -20.45
CA THR A 217 21.71 -35.63 -19.63
C THR A 217 22.17 -34.40 -18.86
N THR A 218 21.71 -33.21 -19.24
CA THR A 218 22.18 -31.92 -18.69
C THR A 218 21.16 -31.28 -17.75
N PHE A 219 19.87 -31.47 -18.02
CA PHE A 219 18.77 -30.78 -17.33
C PHE A 219 18.06 -31.66 -16.29
N PHE A 220 18.24 -32.97 -16.33
CA PHE A 220 17.52 -33.91 -15.48
C PHE A 220 18.46 -34.73 -14.60
N LYS A 221 17.94 -35.13 -13.44
CA LYS A 221 18.66 -36.03 -12.53
C LYS A 221 18.83 -37.41 -13.19
N PRO A 222 19.97 -38.11 -12.95
CA PRO A 222 20.24 -39.38 -13.60
C PRO A 222 19.16 -40.45 -13.31
N GLY A 223 18.50 -40.93 -14.35
CA GLY A 223 17.52 -42.01 -14.25
C GLY A 223 16.13 -41.61 -13.76
N SER A 224 15.83 -40.31 -13.65
CA SER A 224 14.49 -39.80 -13.34
C SER A 224 14.06 -38.69 -14.32
N PRO A 225 12.76 -38.44 -14.48
CA PRO A 225 12.22 -37.26 -15.16
C PRO A 225 12.18 -36.01 -14.26
N GLU A 226 12.95 -35.99 -13.16
CA GLU A 226 13.05 -34.86 -12.25
C GLU A 226 14.12 -33.89 -12.77
N LEU A 227 13.77 -32.59 -12.85
CA LEU A 227 14.70 -31.53 -13.23
C LEU A 227 15.82 -31.40 -12.18
N ASP A 228 17.04 -31.11 -12.65
CA ASP A 228 18.20 -30.87 -11.79
C ASP A 228 18.43 -29.36 -11.63
N PHE A 229 17.81 -28.76 -10.60
CA PHE A 229 17.92 -27.34 -10.32
C PHE A 229 19.28 -26.93 -9.74
N THR A 230 20.20 -27.89 -9.56
CA THR A 230 21.63 -27.60 -9.30
C THR A 230 22.41 -27.31 -10.58
N SER A 231 21.88 -27.72 -11.74
CA SER A 231 22.50 -27.52 -13.05
C SER A 231 22.38 -26.07 -13.50
N GLN A 232 23.53 -25.41 -13.68
CA GLN A 232 23.55 -24.02 -14.16
C GLN A 232 23.01 -23.90 -15.60
N ASP A 233 23.21 -24.93 -16.43
CA ASP A 233 22.70 -24.95 -17.80
C ASP A 233 21.17 -24.97 -17.83
N LEU A 234 20.54 -25.72 -16.92
CA LEU A 234 19.07 -25.70 -16.75
C LEU A 234 18.61 -24.31 -16.32
N LEU A 235 19.22 -23.73 -15.29
CA LEU A 235 18.81 -22.43 -14.75
C LEU A 235 18.97 -21.31 -15.79
N ASN A 236 20.02 -21.33 -16.60
CA ASN A 236 20.20 -20.39 -17.71
C ASN A 236 19.11 -20.58 -18.78
N ALA A 237 18.82 -21.82 -19.17
CA ALA A 237 17.78 -22.10 -20.16
C ALA A 237 16.38 -21.67 -19.68
N LEU A 238 16.08 -21.88 -18.40
CA LEU A 238 14.84 -21.39 -17.79
C LEU A 238 14.83 -19.86 -17.76
N ALA A 239 15.89 -19.19 -17.32
CA ALA A 239 15.97 -17.74 -17.32
C ALA A 239 15.73 -17.15 -18.71
N ASP A 240 16.30 -17.74 -19.76
CA ASP A 240 16.10 -17.33 -21.15
C ASP A 240 14.63 -17.47 -21.59
N ILE A 241 13.94 -18.53 -21.17
CA ILE A 241 12.51 -18.73 -21.47
C ILE A 241 11.64 -17.71 -20.71
N LEU A 242 11.87 -17.54 -19.41
CA LEU A 242 11.10 -16.61 -18.58
C LEU A 242 11.27 -15.17 -19.09
N ARG A 243 12.50 -14.80 -19.46
CA ARG A 243 12.84 -13.47 -19.99
C ARG A 243 12.36 -13.26 -21.43
N GLY A 244 12.61 -14.22 -22.31
CA GLY A 244 12.38 -14.07 -23.74
C GLY A 244 10.92 -14.28 -24.13
N THR A 245 10.29 -15.30 -23.56
CA THR A 245 8.95 -15.74 -23.94
C THR A 245 7.90 -15.13 -23.02
N TRP A 246 8.00 -15.39 -21.71
CA TRP A 246 6.93 -15.12 -20.76
C TRP A 246 6.83 -13.65 -20.35
N HIS A 247 7.96 -12.98 -20.11
CA HIS A 247 7.97 -11.54 -19.85
C HIS A 247 7.42 -10.74 -21.04
N GLY A 248 7.76 -11.15 -22.27
CA GLY A 248 7.28 -10.49 -23.49
C GLY A 248 5.77 -10.53 -23.68
N ILE A 249 5.11 -11.57 -23.17
CA ILE A 249 3.64 -11.69 -23.21
C ILE A 249 2.95 -11.15 -21.96
N GLY A 250 3.69 -10.61 -20.98
CA GLY A 250 3.15 -9.90 -19.82
C GLY A 250 3.16 -10.67 -18.49
N VAL A 251 3.81 -11.84 -18.42
CA VAL A 251 3.96 -12.59 -17.15
C VAL A 251 5.21 -12.10 -16.41
N GLN A 252 5.07 -11.76 -15.14
CA GLN A 252 6.12 -11.15 -14.33
C GLN A 252 6.55 -12.04 -13.17
N GLY A 253 5.62 -12.80 -12.59
CA GLY A 253 5.88 -13.64 -11.42
C GLY A 253 5.74 -15.14 -11.70
N TYR A 254 6.53 -15.94 -11.00
CA TYR A 254 6.46 -17.41 -11.05
C TYR A 254 6.49 -18.01 -9.64
N LEU A 255 5.49 -18.81 -9.29
CA LEU A 255 5.36 -19.46 -7.98
C LEU A 255 6.01 -20.84 -7.98
N MET A 256 7.00 -21.05 -7.11
CA MET A 256 7.55 -22.36 -6.83
C MET A 256 6.91 -22.95 -5.57
N ALA A 257 6.35 -24.15 -5.73
CA ALA A 257 5.83 -24.96 -4.65
C ALA A 257 6.88 -25.23 -3.56
N SER A 258 6.44 -25.17 -2.31
CA SER A 258 7.20 -25.59 -1.14
C SER A 258 7.46 -27.10 -1.17
N VAL A 259 8.57 -27.54 -0.57
CA VAL A 259 9.00 -28.94 -0.57
C VAL A 259 9.42 -29.34 0.84
N ALA A 260 8.84 -30.42 1.37
CA ALA A 260 9.09 -30.86 2.74
C ALA A 260 10.52 -31.42 2.99
N ASP A 261 11.27 -31.77 1.94
CA ASP A 261 12.65 -32.25 2.05
C ASP A 261 13.61 -31.05 2.18
N PRO A 262 14.32 -30.87 3.32
CA PRO A 262 15.20 -29.72 3.56
C PRO A 262 16.34 -29.58 2.54
N MET A 263 16.81 -30.68 1.94
CA MET A 263 17.84 -30.60 0.90
C MET A 263 17.26 -30.05 -0.40
N LYS A 264 16.06 -30.50 -0.79
CA LYS A 264 15.37 -30.01 -1.98
C LYS A 264 14.89 -28.58 -1.81
N GLU A 265 14.42 -28.23 -0.61
CA GLU A 265 14.08 -26.85 -0.26
C GLU A 265 15.27 -25.91 -0.50
N LYS A 266 16.46 -26.27 0.03
CA LYS A 266 17.67 -25.47 -0.19
C LYS A 266 18.06 -25.39 -1.67
N GLU A 267 17.88 -26.47 -2.43
CA GLU A 267 18.07 -26.49 -3.88
C GLU A 267 17.15 -25.47 -4.57
N MET A 268 15.84 -25.50 -4.28
CA MET A 268 14.85 -24.59 -4.86
C MET A 268 15.11 -23.13 -4.48
N ARG A 269 15.46 -22.85 -3.22
CA ARG A 269 15.80 -21.48 -2.76
C ARG A 269 17.03 -20.91 -3.46
N ASN A 270 18.04 -21.74 -3.71
CA ASN A 270 19.22 -21.29 -4.46
C ASN A 270 18.87 -21.03 -5.93
N ALA A 271 18.04 -21.88 -6.52
CA ALA A 271 17.56 -21.72 -7.89
C ALA A 271 16.74 -20.45 -8.06
N SER A 272 15.78 -20.18 -7.18
CA SER A 272 14.98 -18.94 -7.22
C SER A 272 15.86 -17.70 -7.04
N SER A 273 16.83 -17.72 -6.13
CA SER A 273 17.79 -16.62 -5.94
C SER A 273 18.62 -16.36 -7.21
N PHE A 274 19.08 -17.42 -7.89
CA PHE A 274 19.80 -17.29 -9.16
C PHE A 274 18.92 -16.69 -10.27
N LEU A 275 17.69 -17.18 -10.41
CA LEU A 275 16.75 -16.70 -11.42
C LEU A 275 16.38 -15.23 -11.17
N ASN A 276 16.08 -14.85 -9.92
CA ASN A 276 15.74 -13.47 -9.55
C ASN A 276 16.87 -12.50 -9.88
N LYS A 277 18.12 -12.89 -9.58
CA LYS A 277 19.29 -12.09 -9.96
C LYS A 277 19.43 -11.92 -11.48
N THR A 278 19.00 -12.91 -12.25
CA THR A 278 19.10 -12.90 -13.72
C THR A 278 17.96 -12.13 -14.37
N LEU A 279 16.81 -12.03 -13.70
CA LEU A 279 15.58 -11.38 -14.16
C LEU A 279 15.38 -9.97 -13.56
N GLU A 280 16.29 -9.51 -12.69
CA GLU A 280 16.24 -8.22 -11.99
C GLU A 280 16.05 -7.02 -12.95
N ASP A 281 16.62 -7.10 -14.16
CA ASP A 281 16.56 -6.01 -15.14
C ASP A 281 15.20 -5.85 -15.84
N ILE A 282 14.35 -6.88 -15.76
CA ILE A 282 13.01 -6.91 -16.36
C ILE A 282 11.89 -6.94 -15.32
N ASP A 283 12.21 -6.71 -14.03
CA ASP A 283 11.24 -6.77 -12.93
C ASP A 283 10.51 -8.14 -12.87
N GLY A 284 11.21 -9.20 -13.27
CA GLY A 284 10.72 -10.58 -13.24
C GLY A 284 11.11 -11.26 -11.93
N LEU A 285 10.16 -11.96 -11.29
CA LEU A 285 10.37 -12.58 -9.99
C LEU A 285 9.94 -14.04 -9.96
N VAL A 286 10.80 -14.89 -9.43
CA VAL A 286 10.55 -16.28 -9.12
C VAL A 286 10.55 -16.43 -7.60
N VAL A 287 9.39 -16.70 -7.03
CA VAL A 287 9.20 -16.79 -5.58
C VAL A 287 9.05 -18.23 -5.16
N TYR A 288 9.67 -18.58 -4.04
CA TYR A 288 9.58 -19.90 -3.43
C TYR A 288 8.72 -19.84 -2.16
N GLY A 289 8.02 -20.92 -1.87
CA GLY A 289 7.24 -21.07 -0.64
C GLY A 289 5.74 -21.00 -0.86
N GLU A 290 5.25 -21.44 -2.04
CA GLU A 290 3.82 -21.70 -2.19
C GLU A 290 3.42 -22.91 -1.35
N GLU A 291 2.45 -22.69 -0.47
CA GLU A 291 1.90 -23.68 0.45
C GLU A 291 0.43 -23.94 0.08
N GLU A 292 0.13 -25.17 -0.33
CA GLU A 292 -1.23 -25.57 -0.65
C GLU A 292 -2.02 -25.85 0.64
N THR A 293 -3.00 -25.00 0.94
CA THR A 293 -3.75 -25.10 2.19
C THR A 293 -4.93 -26.09 2.13
N LYS A 294 -5.19 -26.70 0.97
CA LYS A 294 -6.33 -27.59 0.73
C LYS A 294 -6.43 -28.75 1.74
N GLN A 295 -5.31 -29.40 2.04
CA GLN A 295 -5.30 -30.50 3.00
C GLN A 295 -5.70 -30.01 4.40
N LEU A 296 -5.13 -28.88 4.82
CA LEU A 296 -5.36 -28.25 6.13
C LEU A 296 -6.77 -27.68 6.27
N LEU A 297 -7.29 -27.02 5.23
CA LEU A 297 -8.49 -26.19 5.30
C LEU A 297 -9.71 -26.76 4.58
N SER A 298 -9.58 -27.84 3.82
CA SER A 298 -10.73 -28.46 3.13
C SER A 298 -10.91 -29.93 3.52
N ILE A 299 -9.83 -30.65 3.86
CA ILE A 299 -9.89 -32.10 4.08
C ILE A 299 -9.93 -32.46 5.57
N SER A 300 -9.05 -31.88 6.38
CA SER A 300 -8.87 -32.23 7.80
C SER A 300 -8.77 -31.02 8.72
N PHE A 301 -9.70 -30.07 8.58
CA PHE A 301 -9.65 -28.84 9.38
C PHE A 301 -9.78 -29.11 10.88
N ASP A 302 -8.77 -28.64 11.61
CA ASP A 302 -8.68 -28.59 13.05
C ASP A 302 -8.07 -27.22 13.44
N PRO A 303 -8.70 -26.45 14.35
CA PRO A 303 -8.20 -25.13 14.74
C PRO A 303 -6.78 -25.16 15.34
N THR A 304 -6.41 -26.23 16.03
CA THR A 304 -5.08 -26.39 16.62
C THR A 304 -4.03 -26.60 15.52
N GLU A 305 -4.32 -27.47 14.55
CA GLU A 305 -3.47 -27.66 13.38
C GLU A 305 -3.33 -26.37 12.55
N TYR A 306 -4.43 -25.62 12.38
CA TYR A 306 -4.40 -24.33 11.70
C TYR A 306 -3.56 -23.29 12.45
N LYS A 307 -3.68 -23.21 13.78
CA LYS A 307 -2.83 -22.34 14.61
C LYS A 307 -1.35 -22.71 14.50
N ASN A 308 -1.02 -24.00 14.55
CA ASN A 308 0.35 -24.49 14.37
C ASN A 308 0.89 -24.16 12.98
N PHE A 309 0.06 -24.28 11.94
CA PHE A 309 0.40 -23.85 10.60
C PHE A 309 0.77 -22.37 10.58
N LEU A 310 -0.07 -21.47 11.12
CA LEU A 310 0.25 -20.03 11.16
C LEU A 310 1.52 -19.71 11.97
N GLN A 311 1.79 -20.45 13.06
CA GLN A 311 3.00 -20.28 13.86
C GLN A 311 4.28 -20.66 13.12
N ASN A 312 4.22 -21.66 12.24
CA ASN A 312 5.37 -22.07 11.44
C ASN A 312 5.72 -21.06 10.33
N GLN A 313 4.80 -20.15 9.98
CA GLN A 313 4.94 -19.19 8.88
C GLN A 313 5.31 -17.77 9.36
N VAL A 314 5.69 -17.60 10.63
CA VAL A 314 6.02 -16.28 11.18
C VAL A 314 7.37 -15.76 10.66
N ASP A 315 8.35 -16.64 10.50
CA ASP A 315 9.74 -16.27 10.20
C ASP A 315 10.04 -16.22 8.69
N GLU A 316 9.27 -16.92 7.86
CA GLU A 316 9.47 -16.99 6.42
C GLU A 316 8.20 -16.61 5.66
N TRP A 317 8.37 -15.89 4.55
CA TRP A 317 7.25 -15.44 3.74
C TRP A 317 6.71 -16.59 2.88
N ALA A 318 5.51 -17.07 3.21
CA ALA A 318 4.81 -18.08 2.44
C ALA A 318 3.72 -17.49 1.54
N TYR A 319 3.33 -18.26 0.52
CA TYR A 319 2.25 -17.94 -0.41
C TYR A 319 1.12 -18.95 -0.21
N TYR A 320 0.02 -18.54 0.40
CA TYR A 320 -1.04 -19.45 0.84
C TYR A 320 -2.08 -19.65 -0.26
N LYS A 321 -2.02 -20.75 -1.01
CA LYS A 321 -3.06 -21.09 -1.98
C LYS A 321 -4.27 -21.64 -1.26
N TYR A 322 -5.36 -20.86 -1.24
CA TYR A 322 -6.57 -21.13 -0.47
C TYR A 322 -7.83 -20.96 -1.33
N ASN A 323 -8.67 -21.99 -1.33
CA ASN A 323 -9.96 -22.00 -2.02
C ASN A 323 -11.11 -21.97 -1.00
N PRO A 324 -11.67 -20.79 -0.66
CA PRO A 324 -12.70 -20.69 0.37
C PRO A 324 -14.00 -21.40 -0.02
N LYS A 325 -14.37 -21.37 -1.31
CA LYS A 325 -15.57 -22.04 -1.79
C LYS A 325 -15.47 -23.56 -1.64
N GLU A 326 -14.31 -24.12 -1.98
CA GLU A 326 -14.06 -25.55 -1.77
C GLU A 326 -14.14 -25.89 -0.28
N ALA A 327 -13.52 -25.08 0.59
CA ALA A 327 -13.59 -25.28 2.04
C ALA A 327 -15.04 -25.27 2.56
N GLU A 328 -15.87 -24.32 2.13
CA GLU A 328 -17.31 -24.24 2.48
C GLU A 328 -18.10 -25.47 2.00
N SER A 329 -17.70 -26.08 0.89
CA SER A 329 -18.41 -27.22 0.29
C SER A 329 -18.20 -28.56 1.04
N THR A 330 -17.16 -28.64 1.88
CA THR A 330 -16.71 -29.92 2.48
C THR A 330 -17.59 -30.44 3.62
N SER A 331 -18.64 -29.69 4.01
CA SER A 331 -19.53 -29.97 5.16
C SER A 331 -18.82 -30.07 6.53
N ARG A 332 -17.49 -29.91 6.57
CA ARG A 332 -16.67 -29.97 7.79
C ARG A 332 -16.51 -28.62 8.46
N ILE A 333 -16.55 -27.55 7.68
CA ILE A 333 -16.30 -26.18 8.12
C ILE A 333 -17.54 -25.36 7.83
N SER A 334 -17.96 -24.54 8.79
CA SER A 334 -19.07 -23.61 8.60
C SER A 334 -18.62 -22.40 7.77
N ARG A 335 -19.55 -21.74 7.09
CA ARG A 335 -19.26 -20.49 6.36
C ARG A 335 -18.65 -19.42 7.29
N ASP A 336 -19.12 -19.33 8.53
CA ASP A 336 -18.57 -18.39 9.51
C ASP A 336 -17.08 -18.69 9.77
N THR A 337 -16.74 -19.97 9.98
CA THR A 337 -15.36 -20.40 10.19
C THR A 337 -14.48 -20.15 8.97
N VAL A 338 -14.97 -20.39 7.74
CA VAL A 338 -14.25 -20.08 6.49
C VAL A 338 -13.94 -18.58 6.40
N GLN A 339 -14.88 -17.71 6.73
CA GLN A 339 -14.61 -16.27 6.73
C GLN A 339 -13.63 -15.85 7.84
N LEU A 340 -13.63 -16.50 9.00
CA LEU A 340 -12.60 -16.28 10.04
C LEU A 340 -11.21 -16.74 9.60
N VAL A 341 -11.12 -17.88 8.91
CA VAL A 341 -9.87 -18.35 8.28
C VAL A 341 -9.41 -17.33 7.22
N THR A 342 -10.31 -16.87 6.36
CA THR A 342 -10.01 -15.85 5.34
C THR A 342 -9.51 -14.55 5.99
N LEU A 343 -10.20 -14.04 7.02
CA LEU A 343 -9.79 -12.86 7.79
C LEU A 343 -8.38 -13.04 8.35
N SER A 344 -8.08 -14.18 8.98
CA SER A 344 -6.77 -14.44 9.57
C SER A 344 -5.67 -14.56 8.50
N LEU A 345 -5.88 -15.30 7.41
CA LEU A 345 -4.90 -15.45 6.31
C LEU A 345 -4.52 -14.11 5.66
N PHE A 346 -5.45 -13.16 5.56
CA PHE A 346 -5.15 -11.83 5.02
C PHE A 346 -4.27 -10.98 5.93
N LEU A 347 -4.29 -11.24 7.24
CA LEU A 347 -3.68 -10.42 8.28
C LEU A 347 -2.39 -11.02 8.90
N VAL A 348 -2.05 -12.25 8.53
CA VAL A 348 -0.75 -12.87 8.86
C VAL A 348 0.35 -12.46 7.86
N PRO A 349 1.64 -12.58 8.20
CA PRO A 349 2.75 -12.51 7.26
C PRO A 349 2.59 -13.53 6.13
N GLY A 350 3.12 -13.26 4.94
CA GLY A 350 2.90 -14.10 3.75
C GLY A 350 1.78 -13.56 2.86
N THR A 351 1.66 -14.07 1.64
CA THR A 351 0.68 -13.61 0.62
C THR A 351 -0.44 -14.61 0.43
N PRO A 352 -1.71 -14.26 0.70
CA PRO A 352 -2.83 -15.13 0.37
C PRO A 352 -3.08 -15.13 -1.14
N ILE A 353 -3.24 -16.33 -1.70
CA ILE A 353 -3.65 -16.59 -3.08
C ILE A 353 -5.04 -17.21 -3.02
N LEU A 354 -6.03 -16.44 -3.47
CA LEU A 354 -7.42 -16.85 -3.45
C LEU A 354 -7.81 -17.59 -4.74
N ASP A 355 -8.13 -18.87 -4.62
CA ASP A 355 -8.60 -19.74 -5.71
C ASP A 355 -10.13 -19.97 -5.64
N GLY A 356 -10.73 -20.40 -6.75
CA GLY A 356 -12.10 -20.91 -6.80
C GLY A 356 -13.16 -19.83 -6.88
N PHE A 357 -12.78 -18.62 -7.27
CA PHE A 357 -13.70 -17.49 -7.45
C PHE A 357 -14.57 -17.72 -8.68
N ASP A 358 -15.77 -18.26 -8.46
CA ASP A 358 -16.83 -18.20 -9.45
C ASP A 358 -17.68 -16.93 -9.27
N LYS A 359 -18.58 -16.71 -10.22
CA LYS A 359 -19.47 -15.54 -10.21
C LYS A 359 -20.29 -15.43 -8.92
N THR A 360 -20.86 -16.54 -8.44
CA THR A 360 -21.69 -16.57 -7.23
C THR A 360 -20.88 -16.14 -6.01
N TYR A 361 -19.69 -16.72 -5.83
CA TYR A 361 -18.83 -16.42 -4.70
C TYR A 361 -18.30 -14.98 -4.76
N PHE A 362 -17.94 -14.50 -5.97
CA PHE A 362 -17.55 -13.12 -6.21
C PHE A 362 -18.66 -12.14 -5.83
N ASP A 363 -19.87 -12.32 -6.36
CA ASP A 363 -21.02 -11.43 -6.10
C ASP A 363 -21.37 -11.36 -4.60
N GLU A 364 -21.21 -12.45 -3.86
CA GLU A 364 -21.49 -12.51 -2.42
C GLU A 364 -20.38 -11.92 -1.53
N ASN A 365 -19.10 -12.09 -1.90
CA ASN A 365 -17.97 -11.84 -1.00
C ASN A 365 -17.04 -10.71 -1.45
N ALA A 366 -17.26 -10.08 -2.62
CA ALA A 366 -16.34 -9.06 -3.13
C ALA A 366 -16.08 -7.91 -2.14
N ALA A 367 -17.13 -7.39 -1.49
CA ALA A 367 -16.99 -6.34 -0.48
C ALA A 367 -16.19 -6.77 0.75
N PHE A 368 -16.37 -8.02 1.20
CA PHE A 368 -15.62 -8.60 2.30
C PHE A 368 -14.13 -8.69 1.95
N ILE A 369 -13.81 -9.32 0.81
CA ILE A 369 -12.42 -9.46 0.34
C ILE A 369 -11.76 -8.12 0.10
N LYS A 370 -12.47 -7.16 -0.53
CA LYS A 370 -11.96 -5.79 -0.73
C LYS A 370 -11.52 -5.13 0.56
N SER A 371 -12.35 -5.27 1.60
CA SER A 371 -12.05 -4.69 2.91
C SER A 371 -10.82 -5.32 3.54
N LEU A 372 -10.62 -6.62 3.35
CA LEU A 372 -9.42 -7.32 3.81
C LEU A 372 -8.18 -6.91 3.00
N SER A 373 -8.29 -6.78 1.67
CA SER A 373 -7.21 -6.30 0.79
C SER A 373 -6.76 -4.88 1.18
N GLU A 374 -7.70 -3.98 1.46
CA GLU A 374 -7.40 -2.62 1.93
C GLU A 374 -6.71 -2.61 3.29
N PHE A 375 -7.11 -3.51 4.20
CA PHE A 375 -6.48 -3.65 5.50
C PHE A 375 -5.09 -4.29 5.43
N ARG A 376 -4.91 -5.23 4.51
CA ARG A 376 -3.62 -5.84 4.23
C ARG A 376 -2.60 -4.82 3.74
N GLY A 377 -3.02 -3.78 3.03
CA GLY A 377 -2.15 -2.67 2.60
C GLY A 377 -1.59 -1.79 3.73
N LYS A 378 -1.93 -2.03 5.00
CA LYS A 378 -1.37 -1.28 6.14
C LYS A 378 0.04 -1.77 6.45
N GLU A 379 0.96 -0.83 6.70
CA GLU A 379 2.40 -1.14 6.85
C GLU A 379 2.70 -2.19 7.94
N SER A 380 2.08 -2.09 9.12
CA SER A 380 2.26 -3.10 10.18
C SER A 380 1.66 -4.46 9.85
N VAL A 381 0.64 -4.53 8.99
CA VAL A 381 0.08 -5.80 8.49
C VAL A 381 0.96 -6.39 7.37
N GLN A 382 1.66 -5.54 6.62
CA GLN A 382 2.60 -6.00 5.60
C GLN A 382 3.90 -6.52 6.23
N VAL A 383 4.60 -5.68 7.00
CA VAL A 383 5.98 -5.94 7.48
C VAL A 383 6.12 -5.97 9.01
N GLY A 384 5.04 -5.72 9.76
CA GLY A 384 5.12 -5.72 11.22
C GLY A 384 5.32 -7.12 11.79
N ASN A 385 6.08 -7.20 12.88
CA ASN A 385 6.33 -8.45 13.58
C ASN A 385 5.02 -9.03 14.08
N MET A 386 4.81 -10.33 13.86
CA MET A 386 3.67 -11.06 14.38
C MET A 386 4.04 -11.78 15.68
N THR A 387 3.24 -11.58 16.72
CA THR A 387 3.36 -12.29 17.99
C THR A 387 1.99 -12.83 18.38
N PHE A 388 1.91 -14.12 18.72
CA PHE A 388 0.67 -14.71 19.21
C PHE A 388 0.38 -14.31 20.66
N ALA A 389 -0.90 -14.10 20.98
CA ALA A 389 -1.36 -13.98 22.35
C ALA A 389 -1.48 -15.37 22.99
N ASN A 390 -1.26 -15.44 24.30
CA ASN A 390 -1.55 -16.66 25.04
C ASN A 390 -3.07 -16.84 25.15
N THR A 391 -3.59 -17.92 24.58
CA THR A 391 -4.99 -18.31 24.70
C THR A 391 -5.08 -19.60 25.52
N THR A 392 -6.12 -19.74 26.32
CA THR A 392 -6.41 -20.97 27.07
C THR A 392 -7.08 -22.03 26.21
N ASP A 393 -7.71 -21.59 25.12
CA ASP A 393 -8.48 -22.41 24.20
C ASP A 393 -7.72 -22.53 22.88
N ASP A 394 -7.59 -23.78 22.40
CA ASP A 394 -6.89 -24.10 21.15
C ASP A 394 -7.68 -23.64 19.91
N ASP A 395 -9.00 -23.48 20.05
CA ASP A 395 -9.93 -23.00 19.01
C ASP A 395 -9.97 -21.46 18.87
N VAL A 396 -9.10 -20.76 19.60
CA VAL A 396 -8.99 -19.30 19.56
C VAL A 396 -7.61 -18.94 19.03
N ILE A 397 -7.61 -18.22 17.92
CA ILE A 397 -6.38 -17.73 17.29
C ILE A 397 -6.32 -16.24 17.52
N ALA A 398 -5.30 -15.80 18.25
CA ALA A 398 -5.09 -14.40 18.57
C ALA A 398 -3.62 -14.03 18.39
N PHE A 399 -3.37 -12.92 17.70
CA PHE A 399 -2.03 -12.40 17.46
C PHE A 399 -2.05 -10.88 17.31
N ALA A 400 -0.89 -10.24 17.46
CA ALA A 400 -0.71 -8.82 17.19
C ALA A 400 0.40 -8.62 16.15
N ARG A 401 0.15 -7.68 15.23
CA ARG A 401 1.11 -7.16 14.25
C ARG A 401 1.61 -5.81 14.72
N VAL A 402 2.91 -5.72 15.03
CA VAL A 402 3.50 -4.53 15.64
C VAL A 402 4.71 -4.05 14.85
N MET A 403 4.73 -2.76 14.52
CA MET A 403 5.87 -2.10 13.88
C MET A 403 6.09 -0.74 14.53
N LYS A 404 7.36 -0.34 14.67
CA LYS A 404 7.70 0.93 15.29
C LYS A 404 7.36 2.11 14.38
N GLY A 405 6.61 3.07 14.90
CA GLY A 405 6.26 4.32 14.20
C GLY A 405 4.96 4.25 13.39
N THR A 406 4.29 3.10 13.36
CA THR A 406 3.00 2.89 12.70
C THR A 406 1.98 2.35 13.70
N PRO A 407 0.66 2.50 13.44
CA PRO A 407 -0.36 1.83 14.24
C PRO A 407 -0.16 0.30 14.22
N GLY A 408 -0.33 -0.35 15.36
CA GLY A 408 -0.33 -1.82 15.48
C GLY A 408 -1.75 -2.36 15.40
N TYR A 409 -1.87 -3.64 15.09
CA TYR A 409 -3.17 -4.30 14.95
C TYR A 409 -3.19 -5.63 15.70
N ALA A 410 -4.15 -5.80 16.60
CA ALA A 410 -4.43 -7.05 17.28
C ALA A 410 -5.60 -7.74 16.58
N VAL A 411 -5.42 -9.00 16.24
CA VAL A 411 -6.42 -9.83 15.55
C VAL A 411 -6.76 -10.99 16.47
N ALA A 412 -8.05 -11.24 16.68
CA ALA A 412 -8.52 -12.47 17.30
C ALA A 412 -9.68 -13.05 16.50
N VAL A 413 -9.69 -14.37 16.36
CA VAL A 413 -10.80 -15.14 15.80
C VAL A 413 -11.15 -16.26 16.77
N ASN A 414 -12.43 -16.32 17.12
CA ASN A 414 -12.99 -17.32 18.00
C ASN A 414 -13.76 -18.36 17.19
N MET A 415 -13.19 -19.56 17.03
CA MET A 415 -13.84 -20.69 16.37
C MET A 415 -14.52 -21.62 17.38
N ASN A 416 -14.45 -21.30 18.68
CA ASN A 416 -15.09 -22.04 19.75
C ASN A 416 -16.61 -21.77 19.75
N PRO A 417 -17.44 -22.78 20.07
CA PRO A 417 -18.88 -22.58 20.32
C PRO A 417 -19.21 -21.71 21.55
N ALA A 418 -18.23 -21.37 22.40
CA ALA A 418 -18.38 -20.53 23.58
C ALA A 418 -17.71 -19.16 23.43
N ALA A 419 -18.23 -18.16 24.12
CA ALA A 419 -17.62 -16.84 24.19
C ALA A 419 -16.30 -16.90 24.99
N VAL A 420 -15.30 -16.13 24.56
CA VAL A 420 -13.96 -16.11 25.12
C VAL A 420 -13.47 -14.67 25.35
N MET A 421 -12.53 -14.50 26.27
CA MET A 421 -11.80 -13.24 26.44
C MET A 421 -10.32 -13.46 26.14
N VAL A 422 -9.74 -12.56 25.35
CA VAL A 422 -8.33 -12.60 24.96
C VAL A 422 -7.59 -11.41 25.58
N ASN A 423 -6.42 -11.71 26.16
CA ASN A 423 -5.50 -10.71 26.67
C ASN A 423 -4.32 -10.53 25.70
N PHE A 424 -4.19 -9.34 25.12
CA PHE A 424 -3.07 -8.96 24.26
C PHE A 424 -1.97 -8.18 24.97
N THR A 425 -2.18 -7.73 26.22
CA THR A 425 -1.22 -6.89 26.95
C THR A 425 0.08 -7.61 27.34
N ASP A 426 0.10 -8.94 27.23
CA ASP A 426 1.31 -9.75 27.41
C ASP A 426 2.28 -9.60 26.21
N ILE A 427 1.80 -9.09 25.08
CA ILE A 427 2.62 -8.85 23.88
C ILE A 427 3.31 -7.48 23.99
N SER A 428 4.62 -7.48 23.80
CA SER A 428 5.43 -6.25 23.82
C SER A 428 4.93 -5.23 22.79
N GLY A 429 4.78 -3.98 23.23
CA GLY A 429 4.29 -2.88 22.40
C GLY A 429 2.77 -2.71 22.41
N VAL A 430 1.98 -3.65 22.92
CA VAL A 430 0.51 -3.52 22.99
C VAL A 430 0.10 -2.67 24.21
N PRO A 431 -0.63 -1.56 24.04
CA PRO A 431 -1.13 -0.74 25.14
C PRO A 431 -2.40 -1.34 25.77
N LYS A 432 -2.98 -0.66 26.78
CA LYS A 432 -4.21 -1.13 27.46
C LYS A 432 -5.51 -0.86 26.69
N ASP A 433 -5.47 0.06 25.74
CA ASP A 433 -6.63 0.56 25.01
C ASP A 433 -6.39 0.44 23.51
N GLY A 434 -7.40 0.01 22.78
CA GLY A 434 -7.39 -0.07 21.32
C GLY A 434 -8.76 0.27 20.74
N ASP A 435 -8.80 0.62 19.46
CA ASP A 435 -9.99 0.99 18.71
C ASP A 435 -10.39 -0.11 17.72
N ASN A 436 -11.61 -0.60 17.80
CA ASN A 436 -12.09 -1.70 16.99
C ASN A 436 -12.27 -1.23 15.53
N GLN A 437 -11.53 -1.83 14.59
CA GLN A 437 -11.60 -1.47 13.17
C GLN A 437 -12.52 -2.40 12.39
N LEU A 438 -12.38 -3.71 12.61
CA LEU A 438 -13.16 -4.74 11.93
C LEU A 438 -13.79 -5.66 12.98
N LYS A 439 -15.03 -6.05 12.74
CA LYS A 439 -15.71 -7.09 13.52
C LYS A 439 -16.48 -8.00 12.60
N LEU A 440 -16.15 -9.28 12.57
CA LEU A 440 -16.78 -10.31 11.76
C LEU A 440 -17.70 -11.14 12.64
N THR A 441 -19.01 -11.14 12.36
CA THR A 441 -20.01 -11.90 13.13
C THR A 441 -21.08 -12.44 12.19
N ASN A 442 -21.46 -13.72 12.32
CA ASN A 442 -22.44 -14.40 11.46
C ASN A 442 -22.20 -14.11 9.96
N ALA A 443 -20.99 -14.37 9.51
CA ALA A 443 -20.52 -14.13 8.15
C ALA A 443 -20.71 -12.68 7.61
N THR A 444 -20.84 -11.70 8.52
CA THR A 444 -21.04 -10.29 8.18
C THR A 444 -19.92 -9.45 8.76
N LEU A 445 -19.20 -8.72 7.89
CA LEU A 445 -18.14 -7.81 8.29
C LEU A 445 -18.72 -6.44 8.65
N LEU A 446 -18.57 -6.06 9.91
CA LEU A 446 -18.88 -4.74 10.43
C LEU A 446 -17.61 -3.88 10.44
N GLN A 447 -17.77 -2.61 10.07
CA GLN A 447 -16.70 -1.62 9.97
C GLN A 447 -17.22 -0.27 10.44
N ASN A 448 -16.30 0.56 10.96
CA ASN A 448 -16.58 1.89 11.50
C ASN A 448 -17.46 1.87 12.77
N ASP A 449 -17.24 2.84 13.66
CA ASP A 449 -18.05 3.07 14.87
C ASP A 449 -18.18 1.84 15.81
N LEU A 450 -17.20 0.94 15.81
CA LEU A 450 -17.19 -0.28 16.64
C LEU A 450 -16.70 -0.03 18.08
N GLY A 451 -16.37 1.23 18.40
CA GLY A 451 -15.91 1.66 19.71
C GLY A 451 -14.52 1.13 20.08
N ALA A 452 -14.14 1.37 21.34
CA ALA A 452 -12.85 0.95 21.87
C ALA A 452 -12.97 -0.33 22.70
N SER A 453 -11.92 -1.14 22.71
CA SER A 453 -11.76 -2.33 23.54
C SER A 453 -10.62 -2.16 24.54
N LYS A 454 -10.77 -2.79 25.71
CA LYS A 454 -9.67 -2.98 26.65
C LYS A 454 -8.84 -4.18 26.20
N MET A 455 -7.55 -3.97 25.99
CA MET A 455 -6.65 -4.97 25.39
C MET A 455 -6.34 -6.14 26.34
N ASP A 456 -6.62 -6.01 27.63
CA ASP A 456 -6.47 -7.07 28.63
C ASP A 456 -7.67 -8.03 28.67
N SER A 457 -8.78 -7.65 28.03
CA SER A 457 -10.07 -8.32 28.15
C SER A 457 -10.92 -8.12 26.88
N VAL A 458 -10.34 -8.40 25.71
CA VAL A 458 -11.07 -8.33 24.44
C VAL A 458 -12.03 -9.50 24.36
N ALA A 459 -13.35 -9.22 24.39
CA ALA A 459 -14.39 -10.24 24.33
C ALA A 459 -14.70 -10.64 22.89
N LEU A 460 -14.83 -11.95 22.65
CA LEU A 460 -15.29 -12.52 21.39
C LEU A 460 -16.46 -13.49 21.65
N GLU A 461 -17.56 -13.28 20.95
CA GLU A 461 -18.67 -14.23 20.86
C GLU A 461 -18.28 -15.48 20.04
N PRO A 462 -19.07 -16.56 20.09
CA PRO A 462 -18.85 -17.73 19.24
C PRO A 462 -18.84 -17.36 17.74
N ASN A 463 -17.90 -17.92 16.98
CA ASN A 463 -17.72 -17.64 15.54
C ASN A 463 -17.55 -16.15 15.22
N GLU A 464 -16.86 -15.43 16.10
CA GLU A 464 -16.60 -14.00 15.96
C GLU A 464 -15.12 -13.71 15.69
N GLY A 465 -14.87 -12.73 14.83
CA GLY A 465 -13.54 -12.20 14.56
C GLY A 465 -13.48 -10.71 14.88
N ILE A 466 -12.36 -10.23 15.39
CA ILE A 466 -12.17 -8.81 15.69
C ILE A 466 -10.75 -8.37 15.31
N VAL A 467 -10.65 -7.15 14.80
CA VAL A 467 -9.38 -6.47 14.56
C VAL A 467 -9.38 -5.14 15.28
N VAL A 468 -8.44 -4.99 16.20
CA VAL A 468 -8.30 -3.82 17.08
C VAL A 468 -7.03 -3.08 16.73
N GLN A 469 -7.15 -1.81 16.32
CA GLN A 469 -6.02 -0.92 16.10
C GLN A 469 -5.55 -0.31 17.41
N PHE A 470 -4.25 -0.19 17.59
CA PHE A 470 -3.67 0.49 18.73
C PHE A 470 -2.41 1.27 18.34
N VAL A 471 -1.97 2.18 19.21
CA VAL A 471 -0.70 2.88 19.04
C VAL A 471 0.36 2.14 19.85
N PRO A 472 1.38 1.54 19.21
CA PRO A 472 2.38 0.77 19.94
C PRO A 472 3.15 1.61 20.96
N SER A 473 3.30 1.11 22.18
CA SER A 473 4.10 1.74 23.24
C SER A 473 5.41 0.99 23.46
N PHE A 474 6.50 1.52 22.93
CA PHE A 474 7.85 0.95 23.05
C PHE A 474 8.70 1.66 24.09
#